data_AF-A0A075I775-F1
#
_entry.id   AF-A0A075I775-F1
#
_cell.length_a   1.000
_cell.length_b   1.000
_cell.length_c   1.000
_cell.angle_alpha   90.00
_cell.angle_beta   90.00
_cell.angle_gamma   90.00
#
_symmetry.space_group_name_H-M   'P 1'
#
loop_
_entity.id
_entity.type
_entity.pdbx_description
1 polymer ?
#
loop_
_entity_poly.entity_id
_entity_poly.type
_entity_poly.pdbx_seq_one_letter_code
_entity_poly.pdbx_strand_id
1 'polypeptide(L)'
;MARYTSQARHLEQTFGKKIRVLNKVIDSKILLENTDVFVGSGGTMTAESALLGTPTISYDAVPNIIEAYLVRKKLVIRKTNPKQIVISIRKIFGSKNLEIKRNLKRC
;
A
#
# COMPACT_ATOMS: atom_id res chain seq x y z
N MET A 1 -5.98 4.74 -9.37
CA MET A 1 -7.01 5.65 -9.91
C MET A 1 -7.93 4.86 -10.80
N ALA A 2 -9.22 5.13 -10.75
CA ALA A 2 -10.13 4.65 -11.79
C ALA A 2 -9.68 5.28 -13.10
N ARG A 3 -9.47 4.45 -14.13
CA ARG A 3 -9.05 4.96 -15.45
C ARG A 3 -10.16 5.76 -16.12
N TYR A 4 -11.41 5.41 -15.80
CA TYR A 4 -12.61 6.04 -16.33
C TYR A 4 -13.51 6.54 -15.20
N THR A 5 -14.20 7.65 -15.44
CA THR A 5 -15.16 8.25 -14.50
C THR A 5 -16.31 7.30 -14.16
N SER A 6 -16.73 6.45 -15.10
CA SER A 6 -17.74 5.41 -14.87
C SER A 6 -17.29 4.38 -13.82
N GLN A 7 -16.01 3.98 -13.84
CA GLN A 7 -15.45 3.07 -12.84
C GLN A 7 -15.38 3.73 -11.47
N ALA A 8 -14.96 5.00 -11.40
CA ALA A 8 -14.94 5.76 -10.14
C ALA A 8 -16.34 5.83 -9.53
N ARG A 9 -17.34 6.22 -10.33
CA ARG A 9 -18.73 6.35 -9.91
C ARG A 9 -19.31 5.01 -9.46
N HIS A 10 -19.01 3.93 -10.16
CA HIS A 10 -19.46 2.59 -9.76
C HIS A 10 -18.91 2.21 -8.38
N LEU A 11 -17.61 2.41 -8.14
CA LEU A 11 -16.99 2.14 -6.84
C LEU A 11 -17.60 3.00 -5.72
N GLU A 12 -17.80 4.29 -5.96
CA GLU A 12 -18.43 5.20 -4.99
C GLU A 12 -19.87 4.78 -4.66
N GLN A 13 -20.64 4.35 -5.66
CA GLN A 13 -22.01 3.85 -5.46
C GLN A 13 -22.05 2.53 -4.68
N THR A 14 -21.15 1.59 -5.00
CA THR A 14 -21.11 0.28 -4.35
C THR A 14 -20.62 0.34 -2.90
N PHE A 15 -19.60 1.15 -2.62
CA PHE A 15 -18.93 1.16 -1.31
C PHE A 15 -19.29 2.38 -0.45
N GLY A 16 -19.92 3.41 -1.03
CA GLY A 16 -20.36 4.61 -0.34
C GLY A 16 -19.21 5.29 0.42
N LYS A 17 -19.47 5.67 1.68
CA LYS A 17 -18.50 6.37 2.55
C LYS A 17 -17.39 5.47 3.11
N LYS A 18 -17.35 4.18 2.77
CA LYS A 18 -16.30 3.24 3.25
C LYS A 18 -14.98 3.41 2.50
N ILE A 19 -15.03 3.98 1.29
CA ILE A 19 -13.84 4.26 0.48
C ILE A 19 -13.83 5.72 0.06
N ARG A 20 -12.66 6.21 -0.33
CA ARG A 20 -12.51 7.49 -1.01
C ARG A 20 -11.81 7.25 -2.34
N VAL A 21 -12.51 7.52 -3.44
CA VAL A 21 -11.91 7.47 -4.78
C VAL A 21 -11.28 8.82 -5.07
N LEU A 22 -9.97 8.83 -5.33
CA LEU A 22 -9.26 10.06 -5.69
C LEU A 22 -9.50 10.37 -7.17
N ASN A 23 -10.00 11.57 -7.46
CA ASN A 23 -10.34 12.05 -8.82
C ASN A 23 -9.41 13.16 -9.33
N LYS A 24 -8.39 13.53 -8.54
CA LYS A 24 -7.35 14.50 -8.89
C LYS A 24 -5.98 13.90 -8.60
N VAL A 25 -4.96 14.41 -9.28
CA VAL A 25 -3.57 14.09 -8.95
C VAL A 25 -3.27 14.63 -7.56
N ILE A 26 -2.74 13.77 -6.70
CA ILE A 26 -2.33 14.09 -5.34
C ILE A 26 -0.84 13.80 -5.24
N ASP A 27 -0.12 14.60 -4.46
CA ASP A 27 1.26 14.33 -4.10
C ASP A 27 1.37 12.96 -3.39
N SER A 28 2.09 12.03 -4.02
CA SER A 28 2.22 10.66 -3.53
C SER A 28 2.96 10.59 -2.21
N LYS A 29 3.94 11.46 -1.97
CA LYS A 29 4.70 11.48 -0.72
C LYS A 29 3.80 11.86 0.45
N ILE A 30 3.03 12.94 0.31
CA ILE A 30 2.10 13.38 1.36
C ILE A 30 1.04 12.30 1.62
N LEU A 31 0.53 11.65 0.56
CA LEU A 31 -0.44 10.56 0.69
C LEU A 31 0.14 9.37 1.46
N LEU A 32 1.36 8.94 1.12
CA LEU A 32 2.00 7.77 1.72
C LEU A 32 2.48 8.03 3.16
N GLU A 33 2.94 9.24 3.48
CA GLU A 33 3.31 9.64 4.86
C GLU A 33 2.11 9.61 5.82
N ASN A 34 0.90 9.86 5.30
CA ASN A 34 -0.36 9.80 6.06
C ASN A 34 -1.09 8.45 5.93
N THR A 35 -0.43 7.42 5.39
CA THR A 35 -1.01 6.08 5.21
C THR A 35 -0.49 5.10 6.26
N ASP A 36 -1.38 4.38 6.94
CA ASP A 36 -0.99 3.35 7.91
C ASP A 36 -0.52 2.04 7.25
N VAL A 37 -1.17 1.64 6.15
CA VAL A 37 -0.81 0.45 5.36
C VAL A 37 -1.08 0.71 3.88
N PHE A 38 -0.10 0.41 3.03
CA PHE A 38 -0.24 0.48 1.58
C PHE A 38 -0.43 -0.92 0.98
N VAL A 39 -1.37 -1.04 0.03
CA VAL A 39 -1.61 -2.26 -0.74
C VAL A 39 -1.55 -1.92 -2.23
N GLY A 40 -0.63 -2.54 -2.96
CA GLY A 40 -0.44 -2.29 -4.39
C GLY A 40 0.08 -3.52 -5.13
N SER A 41 0.24 -3.41 -6.45
CA SER A 41 0.58 -4.55 -7.33
C SER A 41 2.02 -4.56 -7.84
N GLY A 42 2.97 -4.03 -7.07
CA GLY A 42 4.41 -4.07 -7.42
C GLY A 42 4.86 -3.00 -8.42
N GLY A 43 4.01 -2.00 -8.69
CA GLY A 43 4.36 -0.81 -9.47
C GLY A 43 5.16 0.22 -8.67
N THR A 44 5.33 1.41 -9.24
CA THR A 44 6.16 2.49 -8.67
C THR A 44 5.75 2.86 -7.24
N MET A 45 4.46 3.08 -6.99
CA MET A 45 3.99 3.42 -5.65
C MET A 45 4.24 2.32 -4.61
N THR A 46 4.30 1.05 -5.00
CA THR A 46 4.66 -0.05 -4.09
C THR A 46 6.12 0.03 -3.66
N ALA A 47 7.02 0.42 -4.57
CA ALA A 47 8.41 0.65 -4.22
C ALA A 47 8.56 1.91 -3.36
N GLU A 48 7.92 3.01 -3.74
CA GLU A 48 7.93 4.27 -2.98
C GLU A 48 7.41 4.08 -1.55
N SER A 49 6.27 3.41 -1.37
CA SER A 49 5.69 3.18 -0.04
C SER A 49 6.61 2.35 0.86
N ALA A 50 7.27 1.33 0.30
CA ALA A 50 8.20 0.49 1.04
C ALA A 50 9.46 1.27 1.46
N LEU A 51 9.98 2.13 0.57
CA LEU A 51 11.18 2.94 0.83
C LEU A 51 10.90 4.10 1.81
N LEU A 52 9.68 4.65 1.79
CA LEU A 52 9.23 5.67 2.76
C LEU A 52 8.94 5.09 4.15
N GLY A 53 9.00 3.77 4.32
CA GLY A 53 8.76 3.09 5.59
C GLY A 53 7.28 2.85 5.90
N THR A 54 6.38 3.05 4.92
CA THR A 54 4.98 2.68 5.06
C THR A 54 4.84 1.16 4.94
N PRO A 55 4.17 0.47 5.90
CA PRO A 55 3.91 -0.97 5.81
C PRO A 55 3.26 -1.33 4.48
N THR A 56 3.96 -2.12 3.66
CA THR A 56 3.59 -2.34 2.25
C THR A 56 3.29 -3.80 1.96
N ILE A 57 2.10 -4.05 1.40
CA ILE A 57 1.67 -5.35 0.90
C ILE A 57 1.58 -5.31 -0.62
N SER A 58 2.29 -6.23 -1.26
CA SER A 58 2.26 -6.44 -2.70
C SER A 58 1.27 -7.55 -3.03
N TYR A 59 0.16 -7.20 -3.69
CA TYR A 59 -0.86 -8.15 -4.17
C TYR A 59 -0.72 -8.32 -5.67
N ASP A 60 -0.72 -9.57 -6.14
CA ASP A 60 -0.78 -9.88 -7.57
C ASP A 60 0.25 -9.09 -8.41
N ALA A 61 1.47 -8.98 -7.89
CA ALA A 61 2.52 -8.22 -8.57
C ALA A 61 2.97 -8.95 -9.82
N VAL A 62 2.89 -8.25 -10.95
CA VAL A 62 3.59 -8.64 -12.17
C VAL A 62 5.07 -8.82 -11.82
N PRO A 63 5.72 -9.92 -12.25
CA PRO A 63 7.12 -10.17 -11.93
C PRO A 63 8.00 -8.96 -12.25
N ASN A 64 8.51 -8.33 -11.20
CA ASN A 64 9.34 -7.13 -11.29
C ASN A 64 10.59 -7.34 -10.43
N ILE A 65 11.76 -7.06 -11.00
CA ILE A 65 13.06 -7.18 -10.30
C ILE A 65 13.13 -6.29 -9.05
N ILE A 66 12.50 -5.11 -9.11
CA ILE A 66 12.45 -4.16 -7.99
C ILE A 66 11.62 -4.74 -6.85
N GLU A 67 10.41 -5.21 -7.15
CA GLU A 67 9.55 -5.82 -6.13
C GLU A 67 10.23 -7.07 -5.53
N ALA A 68 10.82 -7.93 -6.37
CA ALA A 68 11.50 -9.14 -5.91
C ALA A 68 12.67 -8.79 -4.96
N TYR A 69 13.42 -7.73 -5.26
CA TYR A 69 14.46 -7.21 -4.39
C TYR A 69 13.90 -6.70 -3.05
N LEU A 70 12.82 -5.92 -3.07
CA LEU A 70 12.20 -5.38 -1.85
C LEU A 70 11.60 -6.48 -0.96
N VAL A 71 11.01 -7.52 -1.56
CA VAL A 71 10.54 -8.72 -0.86
C VAL A 71 11.72 -9.45 -0.21
N ARG A 72 12.82 -9.65 -0.94
CA ARG A 72 14.05 -10.25 -0.37
C ARG A 72 14.61 -9.45 0.79
N LYS A 73 14.53 -8.12 0.74
CA LYS A 73 14.92 -7.21 1.83
C LYS A 73 13.89 -7.13 2.96
N LYS A 74 12.78 -7.88 2.89
CA LYS A 74 11.67 -7.88 3.85
C LYS A 74 10.99 -6.51 4.04
N LEU A 75 11.15 -5.61 3.06
CA LEU A 75 10.49 -4.30 3.05
C LEU A 75 9.06 -4.38 2.51
N VAL A 76 8.76 -5.41 1.71
CA VAL A 76 7.45 -5.65 1.10
C VAL A 76 6.96 -7.06 1.45
N ILE A 77 5.69 -7.17 1.82
CA ILE A 77 5.03 -8.46 2.07
C ILE A 77 4.25 -8.86 0.82
N ARG A 78 4.66 -9.96 0.16
CA ARG A 78 3.92 -10.48 -1.00
C ARG A 78 2.80 -11.43 -0.57
N LYS A 79 1.54 -11.11 -0.88
CA LYS A 79 0.35 -11.94 -0.61
C LYS A 79 -0.69 -11.76 -1.71
N THR A 80 -1.13 -12.86 -2.32
CA THR A 80 -2.17 -12.86 -3.38
C THR A 80 -3.57 -13.17 -2.84
N ASN A 81 -3.67 -13.90 -1.73
CA ASN A 81 -4.96 -14.28 -1.16
C ASN A 81 -5.55 -13.15 -0.29
N PRO A 82 -6.78 -12.67 -0.57
CA PRO A 82 -7.42 -11.60 0.22
C PRO A 82 -7.52 -11.90 1.71
N LYS A 83 -7.79 -13.15 2.12
CA LYS A 83 -7.85 -13.54 3.54
C LYS A 83 -6.50 -13.34 4.22
N GLN A 84 -5.41 -13.70 3.53
CA GLN A 84 -4.06 -13.52 4.04
C GLN A 84 -3.68 -12.04 4.14
N ILE A 85 -4.10 -11.21 3.18
CA ILE A 85 -3.90 -9.76 3.22
C ILE A 85 -4.57 -9.18 4.47
N VAL A 86 -5.84 -9.52 4.72
CA VAL A 86 -6.56 -9.05 5.92
C VAL A 86 -5.87 -9.49 7.21
N ILE A 87 -5.37 -10.74 7.28
CA ILE A 87 -4.61 -11.22 8.44
C ILE A 87 -3.32 -10.40 8.62
N SER A 88 -2.58 -10.12 7.54
CA SER A 88 -1.38 -9.29 7.59
C SER A 88 -1.68 -7.87 8.07
N ILE A 89 -2.76 -7.25 7.57
CA ILE A 89 -3.20 -5.92 8.00
C ILE A 89 -3.55 -5.93 9.50
N ARG A 90 -4.31 -6.92 9.95
CA ARG A 90 -4.65 -7.07 11.38
C ARG A 90 -3.41 -7.26 12.25
N LYS A 91 -2.39 -7.98 11.78
CA LYS A 91 -1.11 -8.09 12.48
C LYS A 91 -0.42 -6.73 12.58
N ILE A 92 -0.35 -5.97 11.48
CA ILE A 92 0.24 -4.62 11.48
C ILE A 92 -0.44 -3.71 12.52
N PHE A 93 -1.78 -3.74 12.61
CA PHE A 93 -2.52 -2.95 13.60
C PHE A 93 -2.50 -3.53 15.03
N GLY A 94 -2.45 -4.86 15.17
CA GLY A 94 -2.45 -5.57 16.45
C GLY A 94 -1.09 -5.58 17.15
N SER A 95 -0.01 -5.36 16.39
CA SER A 95 1.31 -5.06 16.90
C SER A 95 1.34 -3.64 17.49
N LYS A 96 0.68 -3.42 18.64
CA LYS A 96 1.03 -2.31 19.53
C LYS A 96 2.49 -2.52 19.96
N ASN A 97 3.46 -2.00 19.20
CA ASN A 97 4.80 -1.54 19.62
C ASN A 97 5.76 -1.41 18.42
N LEU A 98 6.06 -0.15 18.08
CA LEU A 98 7.41 0.40 17.86
C LEU A 98 8.45 -0.48 17.14
N GLU A 99 8.70 -0.22 15.85
CA GLU A 99 10.09 -0.06 15.33
C GLU A 99 10.23 0.39 13.87
N ILE A 100 9.17 0.58 13.09
CA ILE A 100 9.34 1.10 11.71
C ILE A 100 9.33 2.65 11.68
N LYS A 101 8.74 3.32 12.68
CA LYS A 101 8.54 4.78 12.67
C LYS A 101 9.74 5.66 13.10
N ARG A 102 10.95 5.12 13.35
CA ARG A 102 12.06 5.97 13.88
C ARG A 102 13.44 5.84 13.23
N ASN A 103 13.69 4.87 12.36
CA ASN A 103 15.04 4.66 11.78
C ASN A 103 15.27 5.25 10.37
N LEU A 104 14.29 5.93 9.76
CA LEU A 104 14.46 6.57 8.45
C LEU A 104 14.67 8.10 8.51
N LYS A 105 14.74 8.70 9.71
CA LYS A 105 15.08 10.12 9.91
C LYS A 105 16.57 10.39 10.15
N ARG A 106 17.45 9.43 9.81
CA ARG A 106 18.89 9.50 10.12
C ARG A 106 19.83 9.23 8.94
N CYS A 107 19.42 9.65 7.75
CA CYS A 107 20.33 9.88 6.62
C CYS A 107 20.18 11.32 6.16
#